data_AF-W4HHU5-F1
#
_entry.id   AF-W4HHU5-F1
#
_cell.length_a   1.000
_cell.length_b   1.000
_cell.length_c   1.000
_cell.angle_alpha   90.00
_cell.angle_beta   90.00
_cell.angle_gamma   90.00
#
_symmetry.space_group_name_H-M   'P 1'
#
loop_
_entity.id
_entity.type
_entity.pdbx_description
1 polymer ?
#
loop_
_entity_poly.entity_id
_entity_poly.type
_entity_poly.pdbx_seq_one_letter_code
_entity_poly.pdbx_strand_id
1 'polypeptide(L)' 'MTTRWPIALLALAGLAVITVADFAGGASADIYNQPPILALGSGQASGGAHCAALPSGASR' A
#
# COMPACT_ATOMS: atom_id res chain seq x y z
N MET A 1 -21.14 21.07 20.25
CA MET A 1 -20.33 20.17 19.37
C MET A 1 -20.89 20.20 17.94
N THR A 2 -20.80 21.32 17.23
CA THR A 2 -21.41 21.47 15.89
C THR A 2 -20.41 21.30 14.74
N THR A 3 -19.11 21.45 15.01
CA THR A 3 -18.03 21.32 14.01
C THR A 3 -17.61 19.88 13.69
N ARG A 4 -17.96 18.92 14.55
CA ARG A 4 -17.53 17.52 14.38
C ARG A 4 -18.17 16.85 13.16
N TRP A 5 -19.46 17.10 12.95
CA TRP A 5 -20.22 16.57 11.82
C TRP A 5 -19.73 17.05 10.45
N PRO A 6 -19.56 18.37 10.20
CA PRO A 6 -19.07 18.83 8.90
C PRO A 6 -17.65 18.33 8.62
N ILE A 7 -16.77 18.27 9.64
CA ILE A 7 -15.40 17.75 9.49
C ILE A 7 -15.42 16.26 9.13
N ALA A 8 -16.25 15.45 9.82
CA ALA A 8 -16.38 14.03 9.53
C ALA A 8 -16.89 13.78 8.10
N LEU A 9 -17.90 14.55 7.66
CA LEU A 9 -18.42 14.46 6.29
C LEU A 9 -17.36 14.82 5.25
N LEU A 10 -16.59 15.88 5.51
CA LEU A 10 -15.54 16.32 4.59
C LEU A 10 -14.40 15.29 4.49
N ALA A 11 -14.02 14.67 5.61
CA ALA A 11 -13.06 13.58 5.65
C ALA A 11 -13.56 12.34 4.87
N LEU A 12 -14.81 11.93 5.09
CA LEU A 12 -15.43 10.80 4.38
C LEU A 12 -15.55 11.07 2.88
N ALA A 13 -15.94 12.29 2.50
CA ALA A 13 -16.00 12.69 1.09
C ALA A 13 -14.61 12.63 0.43
N GLY A 14 -13.58 13.15 1.10
CA GLY A 14 -12.19 13.07 0.61
C GLY A 14 -11.72 11.62 0.42
N LEU A 15 -11.99 10.75 1.40
CA LEU A 15 -11.66 9.33 1.32
C LEU A 15 -12.36 8.65 0.14
N ALA A 16 -13.66 8.92 -0.05
CA ALA A 16 -14.43 8.37 -1.15
C ALA A 16 -13.87 8.80 -2.52
N VAL A 17 -13.52 10.08 -2.68
CA VAL A 17 -12.93 10.60 -3.93
C VAL A 17 -11.62 9.91 -4.26
N ILE A 18 -10.69 9.79 -3.29
CA ILE A 18 -9.40 9.12 -3.51
C ILE A 18 -9.61 7.65 -3.88
N THR A 19 -10.53 6.97 -3.20
CA THR A 19 -10.84 5.57 -3.46
C THR A 19 -11.37 5.36 -4.87
N VAL A 20 -12.35 6.18 -5.29
CA VAL A 20 -12.90 6.10 -6.65
C VAL A 20 -11.84 6.40 -7.70
N ALA A 21 -10.96 7.38 -7.46
CA ALA A 21 -9.86 7.70 -8.36
C ALA A 21 -8.84 6.54 -8.48
N ASP A 22 -8.53 5.86 -7.38
CA ASP A 22 -7.66 4.68 -7.34
C ASP A 22 -8.24 3.51 -8.17
N PHE A 23 -9.52 3.19 -7.95
CA PHE A 23 -10.21 2.14 -8.72
C PHE A 23 -10.39 2.50 -10.20
N ALA A 24 -10.61 3.77 -10.54
CA ALA A 24 -10.75 4.22 -11.93
C ALA A 24 -9.41 4.24 -12.67
N GLY A 25 -8.28 4.36 -11.96
CA GLY A 25 -6.97 4.59 -12.54
C GLY A 25 -6.13 3.33 -12.81
N GLY A 26 -6.48 2.17 -12.27
CA GLY A 26 -5.51 1.07 -12.15
C GLY A 26 -5.92 -0.27 -12.75
N ALA A 27 -5.14 -0.73 -13.73
CA ALA A 27 -5.01 -2.13 -14.09
C ALA A 27 -4.79 -3.03 -12.86
N SER A 28 -5.15 -4.31 -12.96
CA SER A 28 -4.97 -5.31 -11.90
C SER A 28 -3.62 -5.15 -11.20
N ALA A 29 -3.66 -4.93 -9.88
CA ALA A 29 -2.46 -4.73 -9.06
C ALA A 29 -1.44 -5.84 -9.36
N ASP A 30 -0.31 -5.47 -9.93
CA ASP A 30 0.78 -6.38 -10.21
C ASP A 30 1.51 -6.68 -8.89
N ILE A 31 1.17 -7.84 -8.31
CA ILE A 31 1.72 -8.33 -7.05
C ILE A 31 3.25 -8.50 -7.12
N TYR A 32 3.83 -8.68 -8.31
CA TYR A 32 5.27 -8.86 -8.49
C TYR A 32 6.02 -7.54 -8.63
N ASN A 33 5.31 -6.44 -8.94
CA ASN A 33 5.90 -5.13 -9.17
C ASN A 33 5.53 -4.09 -8.10
N GLN A 34 4.53 -4.37 -7.24
CA GLN A 34 4.26 -3.54 -6.07
C GLN A 34 5.15 -3.94 -4.89
N PRO A 35 5.88 -3.00 -4.27
CA PRO A 35 6.52 -3.25 -2.98
C PRO A 35 5.43 -3.65 -1.97
N PRO A 36 5.63 -4.69 -1.14
CA PRO A 36 4.57 -5.19 -0.25
C PRO A 36 4.05 -4.08 0.67
N ILE A 37 2.78 -3.73 0.52
CA ILE A 37 2.15 -2.61 1.28
C ILE A 37 2.12 -2.92 2.79
N LEU A 38 2.04 -4.22 3.15
CA LEU A 38 2.32 -4.70 4.49
C LEU A 38 3.32 -5.86 4.42
N ALA A 39 4.57 -5.57 4.77
CA ALA A 39 5.53 -6.60 5.10
C ALA A 39 5.23 -7.16 6.49
N LEU A 40 4.29 -8.11 6.61
CA LEU A 40 4.04 -8.87 7.85
C LEU A 40 5.22 -9.82 8.19
N GLY A 41 6.47 -9.39 8.01
CA GLY A 41 7.66 -10.15 8.35
C GLY A 41 7.90 -11.40 7.47
N SER A 42 7.20 -11.58 6.35
CA SER A 42 7.38 -12.74 5.45
C SER A 42 8.66 -12.70 4.61
N GLY A 43 9.53 -11.69 4.80
CA GLY A 43 10.81 -11.55 4.09
C GLY A 43 10.70 -11.11 2.62
N GLN A 44 9.49 -10.80 2.12
CA GLN A 44 9.28 -10.38 0.73
C GLN A 44 9.48 -8.88 0.47
N ALA A 45 9.60 -8.05 1.51
CA ALA A 45 9.92 -6.63 1.36
C ALA A 45 11.42 -6.41 1.62
N SER A 46 12.17 -6.10 0.57
CA SER A 46 13.61 -5.80 0.62
C SER A 46 13.97 -4.58 1.48
N GLY A 47 12.98 -3.75 1.85
CA GLY A 47 13.21 -2.53 2.61
C GLY A 47 13.25 -2.67 4.14
N GLY A 48 12.91 -3.84 4.71
CA GLY A 48 12.71 -3.98 6.17
C GLY A 48 13.69 -4.88 6.92
N ALA A 49 14.49 -5.70 6.23
CA ALA A 49 15.44 -6.59 6.88
C ALA A 49 16.86 -6.28 6.39
N HIS A 50 17.70 -5.80 7.31
CA HIS A 50 19.16 -5.66 7.10
C HIS A 50 19.86 -7.00 6.74
N CYS A 51 19.12 -8.11 6.68
CA CYS A 51 19.58 -9.44 6.29
C CYS A 51 18.99 -9.94 4.94
N ALA A 52 18.29 -9.11 4.16
CA ALA A 52 17.68 -9.53 2.88
C ALA A 52 18.67 -9.60 1.70
N ALA A 53 19.98 -9.77 1.96
CA ALA A 53 20.93 -10.08 0.91
C ALA A 53 20.80 -11.56 0.53
N LEU A 54 20.23 -11.85 -0.64
CA LEU A 54 20.26 -13.18 -1.24
C LEU A 54 21.73 -13.62 -1.40
N PRO A 55 22.13 -14.82 -0.96
CA PRO A 55 23.44 -15.37 -1.28
C PRO A 55 23.60 -15.44 -2.80
N SER A 56 24.79 -15.12 -3.31
CA SER A 56 25.12 -14.95 -4.74
C SER A 56 25.12 -16.26 -5.57
N GLY A 57 24.22 -17.20 -5.29
CA GLY A 57 24.16 -18.52 -5.92
C GLY A 57 22.77 -19.08 -6.19
N ALA A 58 21.68 -18.37 -5.90
CA ALA A 58 20.31 -18.86 -6.06
C ALA A 58 19.71 -18.63 -7.48
N SER A 59 20.53 -18.61 -8.52
CA SER A 59 20.11 -18.47 -9.92
C SER A 59 20.67 -19.58 -10.80
N ARG A 60 20.47 -20.83 -10.39
CA ARG A 60 20.71 -21.99 -11.27
C ARG A 60 19.48 -22.87 -11.33
#